data_AF-A0A2U1TIS1-F1
#
_entry.id   AF-A0A2U1TIS1-F1
#
_cell.length_a   1.000
_cell.length_b   1.000
_cell.length_c   1.000
_cell.angle_alpha   90.00
_cell.angle_beta   90.00
_cell.angle_gamma   90.00
#
_symmetry.space_group_name_H-M   'P 1'
#
loop_
_entity.id
_entity.type
_entity.pdbx_description
1 polymer ?
#
loop_
_entity_poly.entity_id
_entity_poly.type
_entity_poly.pdbx_seq_one_letter_code
_entity_poly.pdbx_strand_id
1 'polypeptide(L)'
;MKAKAMIFASVLLVGCQVSPQDTSQPKQHAQSLSSAGQSEAGKYADGRETSARWLDDDSLAQRDLWNFIGDELKMEVPDNARIREQKTRYLKNKSYLHDVTLRAEPYMYWIVEQIKQRKMPMELVLLPIVESAFDPQATSSANAAGLWQIIPGTGRNYGLTQNQWYDGRRDVVASTTAALDIMQRLNTMFDGDWLLTVAAYNSGEGRVMQAVKANKAKGKSTNFWALTLPRETSIYVPKMLALSDILKNSKKYGVNLPKPNESRALARVDLGQQMQLTQAAEMAGLSLTKLKSYNSGYKRNVTAPNGPHYIMVPKAHVEQLKGSLADGDIAAIQQPTRLAQSTADSQYKVRSGDTLSAIAARLNVSTKDLQSWNNLRSASTLKIGQTLQIAKVANNSSNSKGDSITYQVRKGDSLASIAKRHGVNIADVMRWNTVINKNANIQPGDRLTLYVSNGTRPDS
;
A
#
# COMPACT_ATOMS: atom_id res chain seq x y z
N MET A 1 -33.98 13.69 -11.81
CA MET A 1 -32.69 14.04 -12.44
C MET A 1 -31.88 14.88 -11.47
N LYS A 2 -30.56 14.72 -11.49
CA LYS A 2 -29.61 15.01 -10.40
C LYS A 2 -29.44 16.52 -10.16
N ALA A 3 -29.66 16.98 -8.92
CA ALA A 3 -29.26 18.31 -8.47
C ALA A 3 -27.88 18.23 -7.81
N LYS A 4 -26.91 18.87 -8.46
CA LYS A 4 -25.56 19.11 -7.95
C LYS A 4 -25.61 20.33 -7.03
N ALA A 5 -25.14 20.21 -5.79
CA ALA A 5 -24.85 21.36 -4.95
C ALA A 5 -23.32 21.46 -4.79
N MET A 6 -22.73 22.42 -5.50
CA MET A 6 -21.39 22.92 -5.24
C MET A 6 -21.46 23.87 -4.04
N ILE A 7 -20.49 23.80 -3.12
CA ILE A 7 -20.28 24.84 -2.11
C ILE A 7 -18.91 25.46 -2.36
N PHE A 8 -18.93 26.72 -2.80
CA PHE A 8 -17.79 27.63 -2.86
C PHE A 8 -17.48 28.14 -1.46
N ALA A 9 -16.20 28.16 -1.09
CA ALA A 9 -15.71 28.88 0.09
C ALA A 9 -15.26 30.29 -0.35
N SER A 10 -16.01 31.31 0.04
CA SER A 10 -15.68 32.71 -0.19
C SER A 10 -14.91 33.26 1.02
N VAL A 11 -13.66 33.66 0.78
CA VAL A 11 -12.85 34.45 1.73
C VAL A 11 -13.22 35.92 1.52
N LEU A 12 -13.78 36.56 2.55
CA LEU A 12 -13.95 38.01 2.60
C LEU A 12 -12.89 38.60 3.55
N LEU A 13 -11.92 39.29 2.95
CA LEU A 13 -11.03 40.24 3.60
C LEU A 13 -11.74 41.59 3.63
N VAL A 14 -11.96 42.14 4.82
CA VAL A 14 -12.16 43.58 5.01
C VAL A 14 -11.22 44.00 6.13
N GLY A 15 -10.30 44.89 5.79
CA GLY A 15 -9.40 45.54 6.73
C GLY A 15 -10.01 46.83 7.25
N CYS A 16 -9.64 47.17 8.50
CA CYS A 16 -9.59 48.55 8.97
C CYS A 16 -8.25 48.72 9.70
N GLN A 17 -7.49 49.75 9.28
CA GLN A 17 -6.30 50.26 9.97
C GLN A 17 -6.73 51.28 11.03
N VAL A 18 -6.18 51.20 12.24
CA VAL A 18 -5.85 52.35 13.12
C VAL A 18 -4.60 52.01 13.94
N SER A 19 -3.75 53.01 14.11
CA SER A 19 -2.33 53.03 14.54
C SER A 19 -2.11 53.05 16.09
N PRO A 20 -0.84 53.07 16.58
CA PRO A 20 -0.40 52.24 17.72
C PRO A 20 -0.15 53.01 19.04
N GLN A 21 -0.21 52.29 20.17
CA GLN A 21 0.66 52.58 21.33
C GLN A 21 0.78 51.38 22.29
N ASP A 22 2.04 51.09 22.58
CA ASP A 22 2.66 50.28 23.65
C ASP A 22 1.83 49.26 24.45
N THR A 23 2.28 48.00 24.39
CA THR A 23 2.70 47.25 25.59
C THR A 23 3.47 45.99 25.20
N SER A 24 4.75 45.97 25.60
CA SER A 24 5.61 44.82 25.90
C SER A 24 5.13 43.42 25.47
N GLN A 25 5.76 42.90 24.41
CA GLN A 25 5.63 41.50 23.97
C GLN A 25 6.19 40.51 25.02
N PRO A 26 5.46 39.47 25.41
CA PRO A 26 6.08 38.22 25.83
C PRO A 26 6.47 37.45 24.57
N LYS A 27 7.79 37.28 24.38
CA LYS A 27 8.42 36.47 23.34
C LYS A 27 7.73 35.09 23.27
N GLN A 28 7.11 34.79 22.12
CA GLN A 28 6.70 33.45 21.77
C GLN A 28 7.95 32.57 21.67
N HIS A 29 8.16 31.73 22.68
CA HIS A 29 9.11 30.64 22.60
C HIS A 29 8.46 29.52 21.78
N ALA A 30 8.60 29.60 20.46
CA ALA A 30 8.53 28.44 19.58
C ALA A 30 9.80 27.60 19.81
N GLN A 31 9.90 26.98 20.99
CA GLN A 31 10.87 25.93 21.23
C GLN A 31 10.36 24.68 20.50
N SER A 32 10.89 24.49 19.29
CA SER A 32 11.46 23.22 18.82
C SER A 32 11.47 22.12 19.89
N LEU A 33 10.35 21.39 20.04
CA LEU A 33 10.28 20.15 20.81
C LEU A 33 10.50 18.97 19.86
N SER A 34 11.71 18.93 19.30
CA SER A 34 12.30 17.80 18.57
C SER A 34 12.78 16.69 19.52
N SER A 35 12.61 16.86 20.85
CA SER A 35 13.21 15.99 21.86
C SER A 35 12.23 15.03 22.55
N ALA A 36 10.92 15.13 22.29
CA ALA A 36 9.92 14.20 22.85
C ALA A 36 9.56 13.02 21.91
N GLY A 37 10.05 13.03 20.66
CA GLY A 37 9.84 11.95 19.67
C GLY A 37 11.10 11.11 19.37
N GLN A 38 12.23 11.40 20.01
CA GLN A 38 13.51 10.75 19.70
C GLN A 38 13.91 9.62 20.68
N SER A 39 13.18 9.38 21.76
CA SER A 39 13.56 8.37 22.76
C SER A 39 12.86 7.01 22.62
N GLU A 40 11.85 6.85 21.75
CA GLU A 40 11.23 5.54 21.47
C GLU A 40 11.34 5.08 20.02
N ALA A 41 11.58 5.99 19.07
CA ALA A 41 11.91 5.63 17.69
C ALA A 41 13.28 4.90 17.59
N GLY A 42 14.15 5.07 18.59
CA GLY A 42 15.47 4.42 18.69
C GLY A 42 15.48 3.04 19.34
N LYS A 43 14.36 2.53 19.89
CA LYS A 43 14.30 1.21 20.54
C LYS A 43 14.01 0.04 19.61
N TYR A 44 13.73 0.31 18.33
CA TYR A 44 13.53 -0.72 17.31
C TYR A 44 14.75 -0.89 16.38
N ALA A 45 15.90 -0.35 16.77
CA ALA A 45 17.16 -0.44 16.04
C ALA A 45 18.05 -1.62 16.48
N ASP A 46 17.57 -2.51 17.36
CA ASP A 46 18.26 -3.77 17.65
C ASP A 46 17.61 -4.91 16.86
N GLY A 47 18.19 -5.18 15.69
CA GLY A 47 17.83 -6.31 14.87
C GLY A 47 18.28 -7.60 15.54
N ARG A 48 17.38 -8.24 16.30
CA ARG A 48 17.42 -9.69 16.59
C ARG A 48 16.21 -10.29 17.32
N GLU A 49 15.11 -9.57 17.51
CA GLU A 49 13.87 -10.19 17.96
C GLU A 49 12.72 -9.81 17.04
N THR A 50 12.40 -10.73 16.13
CA THR A 50 11.15 -10.73 15.39
C THR A 50 10.00 -10.54 16.37
N SER A 51 9.05 -9.67 16.03
CA SER A 51 7.82 -9.29 16.76
C SER A 51 6.86 -10.47 16.96
N ALA A 52 7.38 -11.51 17.58
CA ALA A 52 6.72 -12.71 18.00
C ALA A 52 6.91 -12.87 19.52
N ARG A 53 7.10 -11.78 20.27
CA ARG A 53 7.18 -11.82 21.74
C ARG A 53 5.89 -12.33 22.41
N TRP A 54 4.80 -12.41 21.66
CA TRP A 54 3.56 -13.07 22.04
C TRP A 54 3.52 -14.59 21.77
N LEU A 55 4.52 -15.16 21.07
CA LEU A 55 4.75 -16.62 21.04
C LEU A 55 5.15 -17.15 22.42
N ASP A 56 5.75 -16.31 23.26
CA ASP A 56 6.27 -16.70 24.58
C ASP A 56 5.28 -16.43 25.72
N ASP A 57 4.18 -15.70 25.44
CA ASP A 57 3.10 -15.43 26.40
C ASP A 57 1.88 -16.31 26.06
N ASP A 58 1.88 -17.49 26.67
CA ASP A 58 0.87 -18.56 26.58
C ASP A 58 -0.59 -18.09 26.87
N SER A 59 -0.77 -16.84 27.33
CA SER A 59 -2.05 -16.27 27.78
C SER A 59 -3.01 -15.82 26.67
N LEU A 60 -2.50 -15.46 25.48
CA LEU A 60 -3.31 -15.21 24.27
C LEU A 60 -3.45 -16.48 23.42
N ALA A 61 -2.44 -17.37 23.44
CA ALA A 61 -2.41 -18.61 22.68
C ALA A 61 -3.47 -19.62 23.16
N GLN A 62 -3.88 -19.57 24.43
CA GLN A 62 -4.91 -20.45 25.00
C GLN A 62 -6.34 -19.88 24.94
N ARG A 63 -6.53 -18.60 24.58
CA ARG A 63 -7.86 -17.96 24.53
C ARG A 63 -8.32 -17.71 23.10
N ASP A 64 -9.53 -18.16 22.80
CA ASP A 64 -10.30 -17.73 21.63
C ASP A 64 -10.21 -16.21 21.49
N LEU A 65 -9.58 -15.72 20.40
CA LEU A 65 -9.34 -14.30 20.11
C LEU A 65 -10.57 -13.44 20.37
N TRP A 66 -11.75 -13.90 19.95
CA TRP A 66 -12.97 -13.13 20.06
C TRP A 66 -13.52 -13.11 21.47
N ASN A 67 -13.38 -14.20 22.23
CA ASN A 67 -13.71 -14.21 23.65
C ASN A 67 -12.76 -13.30 24.43
N PHE A 68 -11.45 -13.35 24.14
CA PHE A 68 -10.47 -12.44 24.76
C PHE A 68 -10.82 -10.97 24.50
N ILE A 69 -11.09 -10.59 23.24
CA ILE A 69 -11.53 -9.23 22.91
C ILE A 69 -12.81 -8.91 23.69
N GLY A 70 -13.81 -9.80 23.66
CA GLY A 70 -15.09 -9.63 24.37
C GLY A 70 -14.93 -9.34 25.86
N ASP A 71 -14.04 -10.08 26.54
CA ASP A 71 -13.74 -9.92 27.97
C ASP A 71 -13.03 -8.59 28.27
N GLU A 72 -12.18 -8.12 27.35
CA GLU A 72 -11.41 -6.87 27.50
C GLU A 72 -12.17 -5.62 27.04
N LEU A 73 -13.34 -5.76 26.41
CA LEU A 73 -14.26 -4.65 26.14
C LEU A 73 -14.91 -4.17 27.45
N LYS A 74 -14.35 -3.12 28.03
CA LYS A 74 -14.63 -2.60 29.38
C LYS A 74 -15.28 -1.22 29.41
N MET A 75 -15.34 -0.48 28.30
CA MET A 75 -16.06 0.80 28.24
C MET A 75 -17.55 0.59 28.51
N GLU A 76 -18.14 1.47 29.30
CA GLU A 76 -19.57 1.48 29.54
C GLU A 76 -20.33 1.81 28.26
N VAL A 77 -21.39 1.05 27.99
CA VAL A 77 -22.31 1.29 26.86
C VAL A 77 -23.61 1.85 27.45
N PRO A 78 -23.79 3.18 27.50
CA PRO A 78 -24.98 3.78 28.09
C PRO A 78 -26.24 3.47 27.26
N ASP A 79 -27.42 3.50 27.88
CA ASP A 79 -28.68 3.50 27.11
C ASP A 79 -28.81 4.83 26.37
N ASN A 80 -28.48 4.78 25.07
CA ASN A 80 -28.54 5.93 24.20
C ASN A 80 -29.22 5.58 22.87
N ALA A 81 -30.15 6.42 22.43
CA ALA A 81 -30.88 6.22 21.18
C ALA A 81 -29.94 6.07 19.97
N ARG A 82 -28.84 6.82 19.92
CA ARG A 82 -27.85 6.73 18.82
C ARG A 82 -27.16 5.36 18.78
N ILE A 83 -26.86 4.78 19.95
CA ILE A 83 -26.26 3.44 20.06
C ILE A 83 -27.29 2.37 19.64
N ARG A 84 -28.52 2.44 20.15
CA ARG A 84 -29.61 1.50 19.79
C ARG A 84 -29.88 1.48 18.29
N GLU A 85 -29.81 2.64 17.64
CA GLU A 85 -29.95 2.78 16.19
C GLU A 85 -28.82 2.08 15.44
N GLN A 86 -27.55 2.28 15.83
CA GLN A 86 -26.42 1.58 15.19
C GLN A 86 -26.47 0.07 15.44
N LYS A 87 -26.83 -0.35 16.65
CA LYS A 87 -27.00 -1.76 16.99
C LYS A 87 -28.03 -2.43 16.08
N THR A 88 -29.19 -1.80 15.90
CA THR A 88 -30.23 -2.26 14.97
C THR A 88 -29.70 -2.37 13.53
N ARG A 89 -28.90 -1.40 13.06
CA ARG A 89 -28.30 -1.46 11.72
C ARG A 89 -27.37 -2.65 11.55
N TYR A 90 -26.47 -2.88 12.49
CA TYR A 90 -25.55 -4.03 12.44
C TYR A 90 -26.30 -5.36 12.51
N LEU A 91 -27.28 -5.49 13.42
CA LEU A 91 -28.04 -6.73 13.60
C LEU A 91 -29.01 -7.03 12.44
N LYS A 92 -29.43 -6.02 11.67
CA LYS A 92 -30.16 -6.24 10.41
C LYS A 92 -29.28 -6.86 9.32
N ASN A 93 -27.96 -6.69 9.39
CA ASN A 93 -27.01 -7.22 8.41
C ASN A 93 -25.98 -8.11 9.11
N LYS A 94 -26.44 -9.24 9.66
CA LYS A 94 -25.58 -10.17 10.41
C LYS A 94 -24.46 -10.77 9.56
N SER A 95 -24.68 -10.98 8.26
CA SER A 95 -23.65 -11.45 7.33
C SER A 95 -22.50 -10.47 7.23
N TYR A 96 -22.78 -9.16 7.18
CA TYR A 96 -21.73 -8.14 7.22
C TYR A 96 -20.84 -8.27 8.47
N LEU A 97 -21.41 -8.53 9.65
CA LEU A 97 -20.63 -8.74 10.88
C LEU A 97 -19.74 -9.99 10.79
N HIS A 98 -20.25 -11.07 10.21
CA HIS A 98 -19.46 -12.29 9.99
C HIS A 98 -18.31 -12.03 9.00
N ASP A 99 -18.60 -11.39 7.86
CA ASP A 99 -17.62 -11.14 6.80
C ASP A 99 -16.51 -10.18 7.27
N VAL A 100 -16.88 -9.13 8.01
CA VAL A 100 -15.90 -8.15 8.49
C VAL A 100 -15.03 -8.72 9.60
N THR A 101 -15.59 -9.55 10.49
CA THR A 101 -14.79 -10.21 11.53
C THR A 101 -13.86 -11.28 10.94
N LEU A 102 -14.31 -12.02 9.93
CA LEU A 102 -13.47 -12.97 9.19
C LEU A 102 -12.31 -12.26 8.48
N ARG A 103 -12.57 -11.10 7.86
CA ARG A 103 -11.52 -10.28 7.23
C ARG A 103 -10.55 -9.68 8.24
N ALA A 104 -11.06 -9.27 9.40
CA ALA A 104 -10.28 -8.61 10.44
C ALA A 104 -9.31 -9.56 11.15
N GLU A 105 -9.70 -10.82 11.31
CA GLU A 105 -9.00 -11.81 12.13
C GLU A 105 -7.46 -11.84 11.94
N PRO A 106 -6.90 -11.90 10.70
CA PRO A 106 -5.44 -11.96 10.52
C PRO A 106 -4.71 -10.74 11.10
N TYR A 107 -5.32 -9.56 11.04
CA TYR A 107 -4.75 -8.29 11.52
C TYR A 107 -5.00 -8.09 13.01
N MET A 108 -6.08 -8.67 13.53
CA MET A 108 -6.60 -8.40 14.87
C MET A 108 -5.59 -8.74 15.96
N TYR A 109 -4.88 -9.87 15.82
CA TYR A 109 -3.85 -10.28 16.79
C TYR A 109 -2.77 -9.21 16.99
N TRP A 110 -2.26 -8.65 15.88
CA TRP A 110 -1.28 -7.56 15.93
C TRP A 110 -1.85 -6.32 16.63
N ILE A 111 -3.05 -5.88 16.25
CA ILE A 111 -3.66 -4.66 16.81
C ILE A 111 -3.98 -4.83 18.31
N VAL A 112 -4.52 -5.98 18.71
CA VAL A 112 -4.78 -6.34 20.11
C VAL A 112 -3.49 -6.26 20.93
N GLU A 113 -2.40 -6.83 20.42
CA GLU A 113 -1.10 -6.77 21.08
C GLU A 113 -0.64 -5.32 21.28
N GLN A 114 -0.70 -4.50 20.23
CA GLN A 114 -0.30 -3.08 20.31
C GLN A 114 -1.15 -2.31 21.34
N ILE A 115 -2.46 -2.56 21.39
CA ILE A 115 -3.35 -1.93 22.37
C ILE A 115 -3.01 -2.37 23.80
N LYS A 116 -2.78 -3.68 24.02
CA LYS A 116 -2.40 -4.22 25.35
C LYS A 116 -1.06 -3.63 25.83
N GLN A 117 -0.04 -3.62 24.98
CA GLN A 117 1.29 -3.09 25.31
C GLN A 117 1.22 -1.62 25.73
N ARG A 118 0.35 -0.86 25.07
CA ARG A 118 0.11 0.57 25.35
C ARG A 118 -0.86 0.83 26.51
N LYS A 119 -1.44 -0.22 27.10
CA LYS A 119 -2.47 -0.15 28.15
C LYS A 119 -3.66 0.73 27.74
N MET A 120 -4.02 0.66 26.46
CA MET A 120 -5.17 1.40 25.92
C MET A 120 -6.44 0.53 25.97
N PRO A 121 -7.64 1.14 25.92
CA PRO A 121 -8.90 0.39 25.89
C PRO A 121 -9.02 -0.53 24.68
N MET A 122 -9.57 -1.73 24.88
CA MET A 122 -9.72 -2.73 23.81
C MET A 122 -10.70 -2.30 22.71
N GLU A 123 -11.65 -1.41 23.01
CA GLU A 123 -12.64 -0.90 22.06
C GLU A 123 -11.99 -0.28 20.81
N LEU A 124 -10.77 0.25 20.93
CA LEU A 124 -10.04 0.85 19.82
C LEU A 124 -9.75 -0.16 18.70
N VAL A 125 -9.70 -1.46 19.02
CA VAL A 125 -9.52 -2.54 18.05
C VAL A 125 -10.67 -2.62 17.04
N LEU A 126 -11.82 -2.03 17.38
CA LEU A 126 -13.03 -2.02 16.55
C LEU A 126 -13.04 -0.89 15.53
N LEU A 127 -12.19 0.12 15.68
CA LEU A 127 -12.20 1.29 14.81
C LEU A 127 -11.89 0.95 13.35
N PRO A 128 -10.95 0.05 13.00
CA PRO A 128 -10.76 -0.37 11.61
C PRO A 128 -11.99 -1.04 10.98
N ILE A 129 -12.91 -1.62 11.77
CA ILE A 129 -14.22 -2.09 11.27
C ILE A 129 -15.05 -0.90 10.79
N VAL A 130 -15.08 0.18 11.59
CA VAL A 130 -15.85 1.39 11.31
C VAL A 130 -15.24 2.20 10.15
N GLU A 131 -13.91 2.23 10.07
CA GLU A 131 -13.15 3.03 9.11
C GLU A 131 -13.11 2.41 7.71
N SER A 132 -12.68 1.15 7.59
CA SER A 132 -12.46 0.51 6.29
C SER A 132 -13.10 -0.87 6.15
N ALA A 133 -13.81 -1.34 7.18
CA ALA A 133 -14.21 -2.73 7.30
C ALA A 133 -13.00 -3.68 7.14
N PHE A 134 -11.85 -3.32 7.73
CA PHE A 134 -10.59 -4.05 7.63
C PHE A 134 -10.08 -4.28 6.19
N ASP A 135 -10.40 -3.36 5.26
CA ASP A 135 -9.78 -3.34 3.93
C ASP A 135 -8.49 -2.48 3.95
N PRO A 136 -7.30 -3.08 3.78
CA PRO A 136 -6.03 -2.35 3.77
C PRO A 136 -5.79 -1.59 2.44
N GLN A 137 -6.63 -1.82 1.43
CA GLN A 137 -6.61 -1.11 0.15
C GLN A 137 -7.65 0.03 0.09
N ALA A 138 -8.50 0.18 1.10
CA ALA A 138 -9.52 1.23 1.16
C ALA A 138 -8.94 2.64 0.98
N THR A 139 -9.68 3.48 0.26
CA THR A 139 -9.37 4.90 0.04
C THR A 139 -10.66 5.72 0.08
N SER A 140 -10.73 6.74 0.92
CA SER A 140 -11.89 7.65 0.98
C SER A 140 -11.79 8.78 -0.04
N SER A 141 -12.88 9.53 -0.20
CA SER A 141 -12.92 10.76 -1.00
C SER A 141 -11.96 11.85 -0.49
N ALA A 142 -11.65 11.85 0.80
CA ALA A 142 -10.65 12.73 1.42
C ALA A 142 -9.21 12.19 1.27
N ASN A 143 -9.02 11.15 0.45
CA ASN A 143 -7.76 10.43 0.27
C ASN A 143 -7.23 9.78 1.55
N ALA A 144 -8.08 9.53 2.54
CA ALA A 144 -7.73 8.73 3.71
C ALA A 144 -7.53 7.27 3.28
N ALA A 145 -6.53 6.58 3.81
CA ALA A 145 -6.09 5.28 3.27
C ALA A 145 -5.86 4.22 4.35
N GLY A 146 -6.04 2.95 3.94
CA GLY A 146 -5.71 1.78 4.74
C GLY A 146 -6.73 1.46 5.84
N LEU A 147 -6.34 0.57 6.75
CA LEU A 147 -7.17 0.07 7.85
C LEU A 147 -7.73 1.19 8.73
N TRP A 148 -6.87 2.17 9.03
CA TRP A 148 -7.15 3.25 9.95
C TRP A 148 -7.66 4.53 9.28
N GLN A 149 -7.84 4.50 7.94
CA GLN A 149 -8.26 5.65 7.13
C GLN A 149 -7.52 6.95 7.49
N ILE A 150 -6.18 6.90 7.48
CA ILE A 150 -5.35 8.06 7.81
C ILE A 150 -5.22 8.97 6.59
N ILE A 151 -5.52 10.27 6.75
CA ILE A 151 -5.35 11.26 5.68
C ILE A 151 -3.86 11.57 5.42
N PRO A 152 -3.47 12.00 4.20
CA PRO A 152 -2.06 12.13 3.82
C PRO A 152 -1.24 13.06 4.73
N GLY A 153 -1.81 14.22 5.08
CA GLY A 153 -1.15 15.23 5.93
C GLY A 153 -0.87 14.70 7.34
N THR A 154 -1.90 14.16 8.00
CA THR A 154 -1.77 13.51 9.31
C THR A 154 -0.75 12.37 9.26
N GLY A 155 -0.81 11.52 8.24
CA GLY A 155 0.15 10.42 8.11
C GLY A 155 1.59 10.91 8.08
N ARG A 156 1.91 11.96 7.30
CA ARG A 156 3.28 12.53 7.27
C ARG A 156 3.70 13.11 8.61
N ASN A 157 2.78 13.82 9.29
CA ASN A 157 3.05 14.40 10.62
C ASN A 157 3.36 13.32 11.68
N TYR A 158 2.86 12.10 11.48
CA TYR A 158 3.10 10.93 12.33
C TYR A 158 4.10 9.95 11.73
N GLY A 159 4.99 10.41 10.86
CA GLY A 159 6.12 9.61 10.36
C GLY A 159 5.77 8.55 9.32
N LEU A 160 4.53 8.50 8.82
CA LEU A 160 4.16 7.57 7.75
C LEU A 160 4.74 8.03 6.42
N THR A 161 5.77 7.32 5.98
CA THR A 161 6.43 7.52 4.69
C THR A 161 5.42 7.37 3.55
N GLN A 162 5.38 8.37 2.66
CA GLN A 162 4.51 8.41 1.49
C GLN A 162 5.33 8.84 0.28
N ASN A 163 5.65 7.90 -0.60
CA ASN A 163 6.42 8.16 -1.82
C ASN A 163 5.95 7.26 -2.98
N GLN A 164 6.74 7.19 -4.05
CA GLN A 164 6.41 6.39 -5.24
C GLN A 164 6.53 4.86 -5.03
N TRP A 165 7.24 4.42 -3.98
CA TRP A 165 7.49 3.03 -3.65
C TRP A 165 6.60 2.52 -2.52
N TYR A 166 6.27 3.39 -1.56
CA TYR A 166 5.63 3.02 -0.32
C TYR A 166 4.60 4.05 0.16
N ASP A 167 3.48 3.57 0.71
CA ASP A 167 2.47 4.36 1.43
C ASP A 167 2.21 3.73 2.80
N GLY A 168 2.89 4.23 3.84
CA GLY A 168 2.81 3.71 5.20
C GLY A 168 1.44 3.78 5.84
N ARG A 169 0.49 4.53 5.26
CA ARG A 169 -0.92 4.55 5.71
C ARG A 169 -1.65 3.24 5.41
N ARG A 170 -1.15 2.47 4.44
CA ARG A 170 -1.69 1.17 4.04
C ARG A 170 -0.96 0.01 4.70
N ASP A 171 0.22 0.26 5.25
CA ASP A 171 0.99 -0.72 5.99
C ASP A 171 0.36 -0.98 7.36
N VAL A 172 0.10 -2.25 7.69
CA VAL A 172 -0.58 -2.64 8.94
C VAL A 172 0.21 -2.19 10.16
N VAL A 173 1.53 -2.38 10.17
CA VAL A 173 2.39 -2.09 11.31
C VAL A 173 2.53 -0.59 11.50
N ALA A 174 2.92 0.11 10.42
CA ALA A 174 3.16 1.54 10.49
C ALA A 174 1.86 2.31 10.79
N SER A 175 0.76 2.00 10.09
CA SER A 175 -0.52 2.70 10.29
C SER A 175 -1.15 2.42 11.65
N THR A 176 -1.02 1.20 12.19
CA THR A 176 -1.50 0.89 13.56
C THR A 176 -0.70 1.65 14.60
N THR A 177 0.62 1.68 14.47
CA THR A 177 1.49 2.46 15.37
C THR A 177 1.08 3.93 15.37
N ALA A 178 0.98 4.54 14.19
CA ALA A 178 0.59 5.94 14.05
C ALA A 178 -0.83 6.23 14.56
N ALA A 179 -1.81 5.36 14.28
CA ALA A 179 -3.18 5.53 14.76
C ALA A 179 -3.25 5.53 16.29
N LEU A 180 -2.54 4.60 16.94
CA LEU A 180 -2.48 4.52 18.40
C LEU A 180 -1.69 5.69 19.00
N ASP A 181 -0.61 6.16 18.36
CA ASP A 181 0.11 7.39 18.77
C ASP A 181 -0.81 8.63 18.71
N ILE A 182 -1.59 8.75 17.64
CA ILE A 182 -2.61 9.82 17.51
C ILE A 182 -3.59 9.74 18.67
N MET A 183 -4.11 8.55 18.96
CA MET A 183 -5.11 8.35 20.02
C MET A 183 -4.54 8.60 21.42
N GLN A 184 -3.30 8.20 21.71
CA GLN A 184 -2.65 8.52 23.01
C GLN A 184 -2.48 10.03 23.20
N ARG A 185 -2.01 10.74 22.16
CA ARG A 185 -1.90 12.21 22.19
C ARG A 185 -3.26 12.86 22.41
N LEU A 186 -4.28 12.43 21.66
CA LEU A 186 -5.65 12.94 21.81
C LEU A 186 -6.22 12.64 23.20
N ASN A 187 -5.97 11.46 23.76
CA ASN A 187 -6.45 11.10 25.09
C ASN A 187 -5.83 11.96 26.19
N THR A 188 -4.54 12.27 26.06
CA THR A 188 -3.87 13.24 26.93
C THR A 188 -4.52 14.63 26.82
N MET A 189 -4.86 15.06 25.59
CA MET A 189 -5.52 16.35 25.34
C MET A 189 -6.93 16.45 25.92
N PHE A 190 -7.66 15.33 26.02
CA PHE A 190 -9.02 15.28 26.56
C PHE A 190 -9.07 14.69 27.97
N ASP A 191 -7.99 14.83 28.75
CA ASP A 191 -7.92 14.46 30.17
C ASP A 191 -8.37 13.00 30.45
N GLY A 192 -8.05 12.08 29.54
CA GLY A 192 -8.42 10.67 29.64
C GLY A 192 -9.80 10.31 29.09
N ASP A 193 -10.61 11.27 28.60
CA ASP A 193 -11.93 10.98 28.03
C ASP A 193 -11.81 10.30 26.64
N TRP A 194 -11.97 8.98 26.63
CA TRP A 194 -11.89 8.18 25.41
C TRP A 194 -13.02 8.45 24.41
N LEU A 195 -14.21 8.88 24.85
CA LEU A 195 -15.29 9.19 23.92
C LEU A 195 -14.98 10.48 23.14
N LEU A 196 -14.44 11.49 23.82
CA LEU A 196 -13.93 12.70 23.17
C LEU A 196 -12.71 12.41 22.29
N THR A 197 -11.82 11.53 22.75
CA THR A 197 -10.64 11.08 21.99
C THR A 197 -11.05 10.47 20.65
N VAL A 198 -11.99 9.52 20.66
CA VAL A 198 -12.48 8.82 19.46
C VAL A 198 -13.27 9.79 18.56
N ALA A 199 -14.04 10.72 19.13
CA ALA A 199 -14.71 11.77 18.35
C ALA A 199 -13.72 12.73 17.67
N ALA A 200 -12.60 13.05 18.33
CA ALA A 200 -11.54 13.88 17.80
C ALA A 200 -10.72 13.17 16.74
N TYR A 201 -10.50 11.86 16.85
CA TYR A 201 -9.87 11.05 15.80
C TYR A 201 -10.65 11.15 14.49
N ASN A 202 -11.98 11.04 14.54
CA ASN A 202 -12.84 11.13 13.34
C ASN A 202 -12.93 12.55 12.76
N SER A 203 -12.99 13.59 13.62
CA SER A 203 -13.41 14.93 13.19
C SER A 203 -12.37 16.02 13.38
N GLY A 204 -11.19 15.68 13.90
CA GLY A 204 -10.11 16.58 14.26
C GLY A 204 -10.24 17.18 15.66
N GLU A 205 -9.11 17.31 16.37
CA GLU A 205 -9.08 17.84 17.74
C GLU A 205 -9.68 19.24 17.87
N GLY A 206 -9.38 20.14 16.93
CA GLY A 206 -9.81 21.54 17.00
C GLY A 206 -11.33 21.69 17.04
N ARG A 207 -12.04 20.83 16.29
CA ARG A 207 -13.50 20.81 16.25
C ARG A 207 -14.09 20.38 17.59
N VAL A 208 -13.57 19.31 18.18
CA VAL A 208 -14.03 18.81 19.48
C VAL A 208 -13.70 19.81 20.58
N MET A 209 -12.49 20.39 20.59
CA MET A 209 -12.10 21.43 21.53
C MET A 209 -13.00 22.67 21.45
N GLN A 210 -13.37 23.11 20.24
CA GLN A 210 -14.30 24.22 20.05
C GLN A 210 -15.70 23.89 20.60
N ALA A 211 -16.20 22.68 20.36
CA ALA A 211 -17.48 22.23 20.90
C ALA A 211 -17.46 22.19 22.45
N VAL A 212 -16.38 21.67 23.04
CA VAL A 212 -16.15 21.66 24.50
C VAL A 212 -16.13 23.09 25.04
N LYS A 213 -15.36 23.99 24.44
CA LYS A 213 -15.27 25.41 24.84
C LYS A 213 -16.65 26.10 24.76
N ALA A 214 -17.41 25.83 23.70
CA ALA A 214 -18.75 26.40 23.52
C ALA A 214 -19.75 25.92 24.58
N ASN A 215 -19.70 24.64 24.98
CA ASN A 215 -20.54 24.13 26.06
C ASN A 215 -20.12 24.68 27.43
N LYS A 216 -18.81 24.72 27.71
CA LYS A 216 -18.26 25.29 28.95
C LYS A 216 -18.68 26.75 29.14
N ALA A 217 -18.61 27.57 28.09
CA ALA A 217 -19.06 28.97 28.12
C ALA A 217 -20.55 29.13 28.40
N LYS A 218 -21.36 28.09 28.18
CA LYS A 218 -22.81 28.06 28.41
C LYS A 218 -23.19 27.33 29.70
N GLY A 219 -22.21 26.91 30.52
CA GLY A 219 -22.46 26.11 31.73
C GLY A 219 -23.07 24.72 31.44
N LYS A 220 -22.90 24.19 30.22
CA LYS A 220 -23.42 22.88 29.82
C LYS A 220 -22.36 21.80 30.01
N SER A 221 -22.80 20.56 30.17
CA SER A 221 -21.90 19.39 30.17
C SER A 221 -21.00 19.37 28.94
N THR A 222 -19.74 19.00 29.14
CA THR A 222 -18.71 18.90 28.10
C THR A 222 -18.46 17.45 27.65
N ASN A 223 -19.22 16.49 28.18
CA ASN A 223 -19.11 15.10 27.74
C ASN A 223 -19.56 14.93 26.29
N PHE A 224 -19.09 13.88 25.62
CA PHE A 224 -19.40 13.59 24.22
C PHE A 224 -20.91 13.68 23.89
N TRP A 225 -21.77 13.20 24.80
CA TRP A 225 -23.20 13.12 24.58
C TRP A 225 -23.88 14.49 24.48
N ALA A 226 -23.32 15.50 25.15
CA ALA A 226 -23.84 16.87 25.19
C ALA A 226 -23.22 17.80 24.13
N LEU A 227 -22.13 17.39 23.45
CA LEU A 227 -21.48 18.22 22.45
C LEU A 227 -22.30 18.31 21.15
N THR A 228 -22.34 19.51 20.57
CA THR A 228 -22.85 19.70 19.21
C THR A 228 -21.74 19.42 18.21
N LEU A 229 -21.77 18.23 17.61
CA LEU A 229 -20.79 17.75 16.63
C LEU A 229 -21.48 17.43 15.29
N PRO A 230 -20.75 17.40 14.16
CA PRO A 230 -21.30 16.96 12.88
C PRO A 230 -21.98 15.60 13.00
N ARG A 231 -22.99 15.34 12.15
CA ARG A 231 -23.78 14.10 12.19
C ARG A 231 -22.89 12.85 12.13
N GLU A 232 -21.90 12.86 11.25
CA GLU A 232 -20.95 11.75 11.09
C GLU A 232 -20.23 11.42 12.41
N THR A 233 -19.62 12.42 13.04
CA THR A 233 -18.90 12.31 14.32
C THR A 233 -19.82 11.95 15.48
N SER A 234 -21.02 12.55 15.53
CA SER A 234 -22.04 12.26 16.52
C SER A 234 -22.54 10.81 16.48
N ILE A 235 -22.30 10.11 15.37
CA ILE A 235 -22.65 8.69 15.14
C ILE A 235 -21.42 7.79 15.24
N TYR A 236 -20.21 8.31 15.04
CA TYR A 236 -18.97 7.53 15.01
C TYR A 236 -18.69 6.78 16.32
N VAL A 237 -18.72 7.47 17.46
CA VAL A 237 -18.58 6.82 18.79
C VAL A 237 -19.72 5.81 19.04
N PRO A 238 -21.01 6.12 18.77
CA PRO A 238 -22.07 5.13 18.84
C PRO A 238 -21.88 3.88 17.97
N LYS A 239 -21.25 3.97 16.80
CA LYS A 239 -20.93 2.78 15.97
C LYS A 239 -19.97 1.85 16.70
N MET A 240 -18.89 2.39 17.27
CA MET A 240 -17.91 1.63 18.04
C MET A 240 -18.55 0.98 19.27
N LEU A 241 -19.31 1.74 20.07
CA LEU A 241 -19.97 1.21 21.27
C LEU A 241 -21.04 0.16 20.94
N ALA A 242 -21.76 0.32 19.82
CA ALA A 242 -22.70 -0.70 19.35
C ALA A 242 -21.98 -2.00 18.92
N LEU A 243 -20.85 -1.90 18.21
CA LEU A 243 -20.02 -3.05 17.89
C LEU A 243 -19.47 -3.72 19.14
N SER A 244 -18.99 -2.93 20.11
CA SER A 244 -18.48 -3.43 21.39
C SER A 244 -19.54 -4.28 22.10
N ASP A 245 -20.75 -3.75 22.27
CA ASP A 245 -21.84 -4.48 22.91
C ASP A 245 -22.27 -5.73 22.13
N ILE A 246 -22.32 -5.65 20.80
CA ILE A 246 -22.68 -6.80 19.95
C ILE A 246 -21.64 -7.91 20.06
N LEU A 247 -20.34 -7.59 19.99
CA LEU A 247 -19.27 -8.59 20.03
C LEU A 247 -19.17 -9.23 21.41
N LYS A 248 -19.19 -8.42 22.47
CA LYS A 248 -19.20 -8.88 23.86
C LYS A 248 -20.38 -9.81 24.16
N ASN A 249 -21.54 -9.53 23.57
CA ASN A 249 -22.77 -10.30 23.77
C ASN A 249 -23.19 -11.08 22.49
N SER A 250 -22.22 -11.55 21.70
CA SER A 250 -22.47 -12.14 20.37
C SER A 250 -23.48 -13.29 20.40
N LYS A 251 -23.38 -14.19 21.38
CA LYS A 251 -24.33 -15.29 21.59
C LYS A 251 -25.75 -14.79 21.83
N LYS A 252 -25.94 -13.79 22.71
CA LYS A 252 -27.25 -13.17 23.01
C LYS A 252 -27.87 -12.54 21.77
N TYR A 253 -27.07 -11.95 20.91
CA TYR A 253 -27.53 -11.31 19.68
C TYR A 253 -27.64 -12.26 18.48
N GLY A 254 -27.27 -13.53 18.66
CA GLY A 254 -27.23 -14.53 17.59
C GLY A 254 -26.31 -14.09 16.45
N VAL A 255 -25.11 -13.61 16.78
CA VAL A 255 -24.03 -13.24 15.85
C VAL A 255 -22.96 -14.34 15.93
N ASN A 256 -22.66 -14.95 14.77
CA ASN A 256 -21.68 -16.02 14.67
C ASN A 256 -20.30 -15.45 14.36
N LEU A 257 -19.42 -15.44 15.36
CA LEU A 257 -18.02 -15.04 15.18
C LEU A 257 -17.23 -16.19 14.53
N PRO A 258 -16.26 -15.88 13.65
CA PRO A 258 -15.46 -16.90 12.98
C PRO A 258 -14.58 -17.61 14.00
N LYS A 259 -14.35 -18.92 13.80
CA LYS A 259 -13.44 -19.69 14.65
C LYS A 259 -12.03 -19.10 14.55
N PRO A 260 -11.43 -18.66 15.68
CA PRO A 260 -10.06 -18.17 15.67
C PRO A 260 -9.08 -19.23 15.16
N ASN A 261 -8.10 -18.77 14.40
CA ASN A 261 -6.95 -19.55 13.99
C ASN A 261 -5.70 -18.68 14.06
N GLU A 262 -4.89 -18.94 15.08
CA GLU A 262 -3.64 -18.23 15.32
C GLU A 262 -2.64 -18.41 14.16
N SER A 263 -2.73 -19.51 13.41
CA SER A 263 -1.85 -19.73 12.24
C SER A 263 -2.08 -18.71 11.12
N ARG A 264 -3.25 -18.03 11.12
CA ARG A 264 -3.57 -16.93 10.21
C ARG A 264 -3.10 -15.56 10.71
N ALA A 265 -2.67 -15.44 11.95
CA ALA A 265 -2.25 -14.16 12.52
C ALA A 265 -1.06 -13.59 11.77
N LEU A 266 -1.10 -12.30 11.42
CA LEU A 266 0.00 -11.67 10.71
C LEU A 266 1.16 -11.37 11.66
N ALA A 267 2.35 -11.77 11.24
CA ALA A 267 3.62 -11.47 11.87
C ALA A 267 4.51 -10.68 10.91
N ARG A 268 5.23 -9.70 11.46
CA ARG A 268 6.25 -8.95 10.73
C ARG A 268 7.54 -9.78 10.64
N VAL A 269 8.05 -9.92 9.42
CA VAL A 269 9.34 -10.55 9.13
C VAL A 269 10.22 -9.54 8.41
N ASP A 270 11.40 -9.27 8.96
CA ASP A 270 12.40 -8.43 8.33
C ASP A 270 13.13 -9.21 7.23
N LEU A 271 13.23 -8.62 6.04
CA LEU A 271 13.94 -9.19 4.89
C LEU A 271 15.40 -8.72 4.82
N GLY A 272 15.76 -7.68 5.58
CA GLY A 272 17.09 -7.08 5.64
C GLY A 272 17.51 -6.31 4.38
N GLN A 273 16.75 -6.39 3.29
CA GLN A 273 17.06 -5.74 2.02
C GLN A 273 15.83 -5.54 1.11
N GLN A 274 16.03 -4.83 0.00
CA GLN A 274 15.02 -4.71 -1.03
C GLN A 274 14.73 -6.07 -1.68
N MET A 275 13.46 -6.44 -1.79
CA MET A 275 13.04 -7.75 -2.33
C MET A 275 11.77 -7.62 -3.16
N GLN A 276 11.70 -8.38 -4.26
CA GLN A 276 10.48 -8.52 -5.05
C GLN A 276 9.41 -9.26 -4.24
N LEU A 277 8.17 -8.77 -4.26
CA LEU A 277 7.07 -9.44 -3.55
C LEU A 277 6.76 -10.82 -4.15
N THR A 278 7.10 -11.07 -5.41
CA THR A 278 7.03 -12.41 -6.01
C THR A 278 8.01 -13.37 -5.35
N GLN A 279 9.27 -12.97 -5.21
CA GLN A 279 10.29 -13.73 -4.52
C GLN A 279 9.90 -13.98 -3.06
N ALA A 280 9.49 -12.95 -2.34
CA ALA A 280 9.06 -13.09 -0.95
C ALA A 280 7.85 -14.03 -0.80
N ALA A 281 6.92 -14.03 -1.77
CA ALA A 281 5.78 -14.92 -1.78
C ALA A 281 6.19 -16.38 -2.02
N GLU A 282 7.12 -16.62 -2.96
CA GLU A 282 7.70 -17.94 -3.21
C GLU A 282 8.41 -18.48 -1.96
N MET A 283 9.27 -17.68 -1.34
CA MET A 283 10.00 -18.02 -0.10
C MET A 283 9.04 -18.33 1.06
N ALA A 284 7.95 -17.57 1.19
CA ALA A 284 6.95 -17.79 2.22
C ALA A 284 5.96 -18.91 1.91
N GLY A 285 5.94 -19.48 0.69
CA GLY A 285 4.91 -20.46 0.29
C GLY A 285 3.51 -19.84 0.21
N LEU A 286 3.41 -18.56 -0.16
CA LEU A 286 2.16 -17.81 -0.30
C LEU A 286 1.89 -17.46 -1.76
N SER A 287 0.62 -17.28 -2.11
CA SER A 287 0.30 -16.64 -3.38
C SER A 287 0.67 -15.16 -3.34
N LEU A 288 1.18 -14.63 -4.46
CA LEU A 288 1.50 -13.21 -4.58
C LEU A 288 0.31 -12.31 -4.21
N THR A 289 -0.91 -12.69 -4.61
CA THR A 289 -2.13 -11.94 -4.30
C THR A 289 -2.37 -11.82 -2.80
N LYS A 290 -2.22 -12.92 -2.05
CA LYS A 290 -2.35 -12.91 -0.58
C LYS A 290 -1.24 -12.09 0.08
N LEU A 291 0.01 -12.26 -0.38
CA LEU A 291 1.10 -11.46 0.16
C LEU A 291 0.87 -9.96 -0.06
N LYS A 292 0.45 -9.56 -1.26
CA LYS A 292 0.11 -8.16 -1.58
C LYS A 292 -1.06 -7.63 -0.75
N SER A 293 -2.06 -8.45 -0.45
CA SER A 293 -3.18 -8.00 0.39
C SER A 293 -2.74 -7.64 1.81
N TYR A 294 -1.79 -8.38 2.38
CA TYR A 294 -1.24 -8.08 3.71
C TYR A 294 -0.21 -6.95 3.69
N ASN A 295 0.41 -6.69 2.53
CA ASN A 295 1.50 -5.74 2.35
C ASN A 295 1.14 -4.62 1.37
N SER A 296 -0.07 -4.07 1.51
CA SER A 296 -0.62 -3.05 0.59
C SER A 296 0.10 -1.70 0.65
N GLY A 297 1.03 -1.52 1.60
CA GLY A 297 1.95 -0.38 1.65
C GLY A 297 2.90 -0.31 0.46
N TYR A 298 3.30 -1.44 -0.13
CA TYR A 298 4.24 -1.46 -1.26
C TYR A 298 3.55 -1.27 -2.61
N LYS A 299 3.95 -0.22 -3.34
CA LYS A 299 3.26 0.26 -4.55
C LYS A 299 3.80 -0.33 -5.86
N ARG A 300 4.96 -1.00 -5.83
CA ARG A 300 5.72 -1.38 -7.03
C ARG A 300 6.01 -2.89 -7.15
N ASN A 301 5.27 -3.73 -6.42
CA ASN A 301 5.52 -5.18 -6.32
C ASN A 301 6.93 -5.54 -5.80
N VAL A 302 7.58 -4.59 -5.16
CA VAL A 302 8.90 -4.69 -4.54
C VAL A 302 8.87 -3.90 -3.25
N THR A 303 9.62 -4.31 -2.24
CA THR A 303 9.86 -3.45 -1.07
C THR A 303 10.61 -2.17 -1.50
N ALA A 304 10.50 -1.10 -0.72
CA ALA A 304 11.08 0.18 -1.11
C ALA A 304 12.62 0.15 -1.02
N PRO A 305 13.37 0.81 -1.92
CA PRO A 305 14.84 0.79 -1.90
C PRO A 305 15.44 1.22 -0.56
N ASN A 306 14.89 2.28 0.04
CA ASN A 306 15.36 2.85 1.31
C ASN A 306 14.52 2.40 2.52
N GLY A 307 13.78 1.32 2.37
CA GLY A 307 12.92 0.77 3.40
C GLY A 307 11.49 1.36 3.45
N PRO A 308 10.60 0.74 4.24
CA PRO A 308 10.89 -0.43 5.07
C PRO A 308 11.17 -1.70 4.24
N HIS A 309 11.95 -2.62 4.82
CA HIS A 309 12.34 -3.91 4.23
C HIS A 309 11.73 -5.09 4.99
N TYR A 310 10.56 -4.91 5.59
CA TYR A 310 9.83 -6.02 6.22
C TYR A 310 8.53 -6.33 5.47
N ILE A 311 8.00 -7.52 5.68
CA ILE A 311 6.66 -7.90 5.21
C ILE A 311 5.85 -8.53 6.33
N MET A 312 4.53 -8.42 6.22
CA MET A 312 3.55 -9.14 7.02
C MET A 312 3.19 -10.45 6.32
N VAL A 313 3.35 -11.56 7.03
CA VAL A 313 2.93 -12.90 6.58
C VAL A 313 2.16 -13.59 7.69
N PRO A 314 1.22 -14.51 7.39
CA PRO A 314 0.59 -15.30 8.43
C PRO A 314 1.62 -16.14 9.20
N LYS A 315 1.39 -16.36 10.49
CA LYS A 315 2.27 -17.07 11.42
C LYS A 315 2.73 -18.43 10.88
N ALA A 316 1.84 -19.15 10.21
CA ALA A 316 2.15 -20.44 9.57
C ALA A 316 3.28 -20.39 8.52
N HIS A 317 3.57 -19.22 7.96
CA HIS A 317 4.55 -19.02 6.88
C HIS A 317 5.85 -18.36 7.35
N VAL A 318 5.95 -17.99 8.64
CA VAL A 318 7.10 -17.25 9.18
C VAL A 318 8.37 -18.09 9.14
N GLU A 319 8.32 -19.32 9.66
CA GLU A 319 9.50 -20.19 9.74
C GLU A 319 10.02 -20.60 8.36
N GLN A 320 9.11 -20.85 7.40
CA GLN A 320 9.48 -21.11 6.02
C GLN A 320 10.20 -19.92 5.38
N LEU A 321 9.67 -18.70 5.57
CA LEU A 321 10.29 -17.49 5.06
C LEU A 321 11.66 -17.23 5.70
N LYS A 322 11.77 -17.41 7.03
CA LYS A 322 13.03 -17.26 7.77
C LYS A 322 14.08 -18.27 7.32
N GLY A 323 13.71 -19.54 7.15
CA GLY A 323 14.61 -20.57 6.62
C GLY A 323 15.16 -20.18 5.26
N SER A 324 14.26 -19.81 4.33
CA SER A 324 14.64 -19.35 2.99
C SER A 324 15.56 -18.11 3.01
N LEU A 325 15.37 -17.19 3.97
CA LEU A 325 16.24 -16.01 4.14
C LEU A 325 17.63 -16.41 4.68
N ALA A 326 17.69 -17.36 5.62
CA ALA A 326 18.92 -17.82 6.26
C ALA A 326 19.79 -18.68 5.34
N ASP A 327 19.17 -19.53 4.52
CA ASP A 327 19.85 -20.44 3.60
C ASP A 327 20.51 -19.72 2.40
N GLY A 328 20.39 -18.40 2.32
CA GLY A 328 20.98 -17.63 1.23
C GLY A 328 20.27 -17.79 -0.10
N ASP A 329 19.02 -18.30 -0.13
CA ASP A 329 18.16 -18.28 -1.32
C ASP A 329 17.90 -16.85 -1.83
N ILE A 330 18.23 -15.86 -1.00
CA ILE A 330 18.36 -14.47 -1.42
C ILE A 330 19.26 -14.36 -2.65
N ALA A 331 20.43 -15.03 -2.69
CA ALA A 331 21.34 -15.02 -3.83
C ALA A 331 20.83 -15.88 -5.01
N ALA A 332 20.18 -17.01 -4.72
CA ALA A 332 19.61 -17.90 -5.74
C ALA A 332 18.38 -17.28 -6.45
N ILE A 333 17.71 -16.32 -5.79
CA ILE A 333 16.54 -15.60 -6.31
C ILE A 333 16.85 -14.09 -6.50
N GLN A 334 18.10 -13.64 -6.31
CA GLN A 334 18.60 -12.31 -6.72
C GLN A 334 18.92 -12.23 -8.23
N GLN A 335 18.80 -13.33 -8.97
CA GLN A 335 18.99 -13.33 -10.41
C GLN A 335 17.96 -12.53 -11.26
N PRO A 336 16.76 -12.09 -10.81
CA PRO A 336 15.88 -11.32 -11.70
C PRO A 336 16.33 -9.87 -11.92
N THR A 337 17.17 -9.29 -11.04
CA THR A 337 17.52 -7.86 -11.11
C THR A 337 18.93 -7.60 -11.66
N ARG A 338 19.84 -8.60 -11.66
CA ARG A 338 21.12 -8.48 -12.40
C ARG A 338 21.03 -8.88 -13.88
N LEU A 339 19.95 -9.52 -14.34
CA LEU A 339 19.76 -9.84 -15.76
C LEU A 339 19.45 -8.63 -16.65
N ALA A 340 19.21 -7.45 -16.06
CA ALA A 340 19.14 -6.20 -16.81
C ALA A 340 20.52 -5.52 -17.01
N GLN A 341 21.59 -6.02 -16.40
CA GLN A 341 22.92 -5.40 -16.48
C GLN A 341 24.14 -6.35 -16.55
N SER A 342 23.98 -7.67 -16.44
CA SER A 342 25.08 -8.61 -16.76
C SER A 342 24.71 -9.51 -17.92
N THR A 343 25.44 -9.35 -19.02
CA THR A 343 25.47 -10.16 -20.24
C THR A 343 26.00 -11.59 -20.04
N ALA A 344 25.74 -12.22 -18.88
CA ALA A 344 26.44 -13.45 -18.49
C ALA A 344 25.60 -14.73 -18.46
N ASP A 345 24.27 -14.68 -18.30
CA ASP A 345 23.43 -15.87 -18.44
C ASP A 345 22.35 -15.64 -19.49
N SER A 346 22.64 -16.10 -20.70
CA SER A 346 21.80 -15.99 -21.89
C SER A 346 20.73 -17.10 -21.97
N GLN A 347 20.58 -17.93 -20.94
CA GLN A 347 19.76 -19.16 -21.00
C GLN A 347 18.86 -19.40 -19.77
N TYR A 348 17.72 -20.05 -19.97
CA TYR A 348 16.72 -20.42 -18.95
C TYR A 348 16.21 -21.84 -19.17
N LYS A 349 16.29 -22.73 -18.16
CA LYS A 349 15.79 -24.10 -18.26
C LYS A 349 14.34 -24.20 -17.76
N VAL A 350 13.43 -24.62 -18.64
CA VAL A 350 12.00 -24.80 -18.39
C VAL A 350 11.78 -25.85 -17.28
N ARG A 351 10.99 -25.47 -16.27
CA ARG A 351 10.65 -26.33 -15.13
C ARG A 351 9.21 -26.85 -15.25
N SER A 352 8.89 -27.85 -14.43
CA SER A 352 7.51 -28.36 -14.35
C SER A 352 6.57 -27.25 -13.87
N GLY A 353 5.48 -26.99 -14.62
CA GLY A 353 4.53 -25.92 -14.33
C GLY A 353 4.82 -24.58 -15.01
N ASP A 354 5.95 -24.43 -15.70
CA ASP A 354 6.23 -23.23 -16.49
C ASP A 354 5.30 -23.11 -17.71
N THR A 355 4.87 -21.89 -18.00
CA THR A 355 4.26 -21.53 -19.28
C THR A 355 5.09 -20.45 -19.96
N LEU A 356 5.08 -20.41 -21.30
CA LEU A 356 5.88 -19.44 -22.05
C LEU A 356 5.49 -17.99 -21.72
N SER A 357 4.22 -17.74 -21.41
CA SER A 357 3.71 -16.44 -20.94
C SER A 357 4.17 -16.09 -19.54
N ALA A 358 4.20 -17.05 -18.62
CA ALA A 358 4.74 -16.84 -17.27
C ALA A 358 6.25 -16.57 -17.29
N ILE A 359 7.00 -17.31 -18.12
CA ILE A 359 8.44 -17.09 -18.31
C ILE A 359 8.69 -15.71 -18.94
N ALA A 360 8.00 -15.35 -20.01
CA ALA A 360 8.15 -14.05 -20.66
C ALA A 360 7.81 -12.88 -19.72
N ALA A 361 6.73 -13.01 -18.94
CA ALA A 361 6.36 -12.02 -17.92
C ALA A 361 7.41 -11.93 -16.79
N ARG A 362 7.99 -13.06 -16.37
CA ARG A 362 9.06 -13.13 -15.36
C ARG A 362 10.34 -12.45 -15.84
N LEU A 363 10.64 -12.54 -17.13
CA LEU A 363 11.84 -12.00 -17.78
C LEU A 363 11.62 -10.59 -18.36
N ASN A 364 10.41 -10.03 -18.24
CA ASN A 364 10.03 -8.73 -18.80
C ASN A 364 10.30 -8.61 -20.32
N VAL A 365 10.07 -9.69 -21.06
CA VAL A 365 10.17 -9.73 -22.53
C VAL A 365 8.81 -10.12 -23.11
N SER A 366 8.56 -9.79 -24.38
CA SER A 366 7.31 -10.25 -25.00
C SER A 366 7.38 -11.76 -25.24
N THR A 367 6.24 -12.45 -25.14
CA THR A 367 6.14 -13.87 -25.49
C THR A 367 6.61 -14.12 -26.92
N LYS A 368 6.38 -13.17 -27.82
CA LYS A 368 6.79 -13.21 -29.22
C LYS A 368 8.31 -13.14 -29.38
N ASP A 369 8.99 -12.30 -28.60
CA ASP A 369 10.44 -12.20 -28.63
C ASP A 369 11.08 -13.48 -28.10
N LEU A 370 10.59 -13.98 -26.96
CA LEU A 370 11.08 -15.23 -26.37
C LEU A 370 10.81 -16.45 -27.29
N GLN A 371 9.69 -16.46 -28.02
CA GLN A 371 9.42 -17.44 -29.08
C GLN A 371 10.43 -17.33 -30.22
N SER A 372 10.70 -16.10 -30.67
CA SER A 372 11.60 -15.83 -31.80
C SER A 372 13.04 -16.20 -31.50
N TRP A 373 13.53 -15.95 -30.28
CA TRP A 373 14.88 -16.30 -29.85
C TRP A 373 15.10 -17.81 -29.73
N ASN A 374 14.01 -18.58 -29.62
CA ASN A 374 14.02 -20.01 -29.39
C ASN A 374 13.38 -20.83 -30.51
N ASN A 375 13.05 -20.20 -31.64
CA ASN A 375 12.40 -20.82 -32.79
C ASN A 375 11.13 -21.64 -32.42
N LEU A 376 10.37 -21.17 -31.43
CA LEU A 376 9.14 -21.85 -30.98
C LEU A 376 7.98 -21.48 -31.90
N ARG A 377 7.40 -22.48 -32.59
CA ARG A 377 6.26 -22.29 -33.50
C ARG A 377 4.95 -21.89 -32.80
N SER A 378 4.80 -22.23 -31.51
CA SER A 378 3.67 -21.84 -30.68
C SER A 378 4.01 -21.94 -29.19
N ALA A 379 3.20 -21.30 -28.34
CA ALA A 379 3.35 -21.36 -26.87
C ALA A 379 3.12 -22.77 -26.28
N SER A 380 2.46 -23.65 -27.05
CA SER A 380 2.18 -25.05 -26.69
C SER A 380 3.34 -26.02 -26.95
N THR A 381 4.43 -25.57 -27.57
CA THR A 381 5.58 -26.43 -27.94
C THR A 381 6.66 -26.47 -26.84
N LEU A 382 6.42 -25.84 -25.69
CA LEU A 382 7.38 -25.75 -24.60
C LEU A 382 7.48 -27.07 -23.84
N LYS A 383 8.68 -27.68 -23.77
CA LYS A 383 8.91 -28.95 -23.07
C LYS A 383 9.62 -28.75 -21.74
N ILE A 384 9.22 -29.51 -20.72
CA ILE A 384 9.91 -29.53 -19.42
C ILE A 384 11.36 -29.97 -19.63
N GLY A 385 12.31 -29.23 -19.04
CA GLY A 385 13.75 -29.45 -19.18
C GLY A 385 14.40 -28.79 -20.41
N GLN A 386 13.61 -28.19 -21.30
CA GLN A 386 14.11 -27.43 -22.45
C GLN A 386 14.86 -26.17 -22.00
N THR A 387 15.97 -25.83 -22.64
CA THR A 387 16.70 -24.59 -22.36
C THR A 387 16.34 -23.53 -23.39
N LEU A 388 15.87 -22.37 -22.93
CA LEU A 388 15.49 -21.20 -23.71
C LEU A 388 16.59 -20.15 -23.67
N GLN A 389 16.94 -19.57 -24.80
CA GLN A 389 17.69 -18.33 -24.92
C GLN A 389 16.81 -17.15 -24.47
N ILE A 390 17.27 -16.38 -23.48
CA ILE A 390 16.50 -15.30 -22.85
C ILE A 390 17.01 -13.89 -23.22
N ALA A 391 18.04 -13.83 -24.06
CA ALA A 391 18.51 -12.61 -24.68
C ALA A 391 18.99 -12.94 -26.10
N LYS A 392 18.80 -12.01 -27.04
CA LYS A 392 19.48 -12.09 -28.33
C LYS A 392 20.96 -11.82 -28.09
N VAL A 393 21.79 -12.86 -28.04
CA VAL A 393 23.24 -12.69 -28.05
C VAL A 393 23.57 -11.95 -29.34
N ALA A 394 24.04 -10.71 -29.22
CA ALA A 394 24.69 -10.00 -30.31
C ALA A 394 26.04 -10.66 -30.56
N ASN A 395 26.03 -11.89 -31.07
CA ASN A 395 27.20 -12.47 -31.69
C ASN A 395 27.39 -11.72 -33.01
N ASN A 396 28.23 -10.69 -32.94
CA ASN A 396 28.91 -10.15 -34.09
C ASN A 396 29.65 -11.30 -34.77
N SER A 397 29.01 -11.91 -35.77
CA SER A 397 29.58 -12.41 -37.03
C SER A 397 28.68 -13.51 -37.57
N SER A 398 27.66 -13.11 -38.33
CA SER A 398 27.18 -13.84 -39.51
C SER A 398 26.28 -12.91 -40.31
N ASN A 399 26.75 -12.58 -41.50
CA ASN A 399 26.04 -11.82 -42.52
C ASN A 399 24.61 -12.35 -42.71
N SER A 400 23.61 -11.60 -42.23
CA SER A 400 22.31 -11.57 -42.87
C SER A 400 22.01 -10.12 -43.20
N LYS A 401 22.53 -9.68 -44.34
CA LYS A 401 21.95 -8.57 -45.09
C LYS A 401 20.46 -8.88 -45.21
N GLY A 402 19.62 -8.20 -44.43
CA GLY A 402 18.27 -7.94 -44.91
C GLY A 402 18.41 -7.26 -46.26
N ASP A 403 17.61 -7.62 -47.24
CA ASP A 403 17.73 -7.04 -48.58
C ASP A 403 17.70 -5.51 -48.47
N SER A 404 18.82 -4.89 -48.85
CA SER A 404 18.94 -3.44 -48.84
C SER A 404 18.34 -2.91 -50.13
N ILE A 405 17.40 -2.00 -50.02
CA ILE A 405 16.88 -1.23 -51.16
C ILE A 405 17.48 0.16 -51.13
N THR A 406 17.73 0.73 -52.31
CA THR A 406 18.13 2.14 -52.44
C THR A 406 16.90 2.96 -52.81
N TYR A 407 16.49 3.85 -51.91
CA TYR A 407 15.35 4.74 -52.09
C TYR A 407 15.83 6.13 -52.51
N GLN A 408 15.26 6.69 -53.58
CA GLN A 408 15.52 8.07 -53.98
C GLN A 408 14.47 9.00 -53.39
N VAL A 409 14.91 9.97 -52.60
CA VAL A 409 14.05 10.95 -51.91
C VAL A 409 13.27 11.77 -52.94
N ARG A 410 11.95 11.87 -52.76
CA ARG A 410 11.06 12.64 -53.64
C ARG A 410 10.68 13.98 -52.99
N LYS A 411 10.19 14.92 -53.80
CA LYS A 411 9.70 16.22 -53.32
C LYS A 411 8.56 16.00 -52.32
N GLY A 412 8.78 16.40 -51.06
CA GLY A 412 7.83 16.25 -49.95
C GLY A 412 8.09 15.05 -49.02
N ASP A 413 9.11 14.22 -49.28
CA ASP A 413 9.50 13.16 -48.35
C ASP A 413 10.27 13.71 -47.14
N SER A 414 10.09 13.06 -45.99
CA SER A 414 10.89 13.23 -44.78
C SER A 414 11.46 11.87 -44.35
N LEU A 415 12.55 11.86 -43.56
CA LEU A 415 13.10 10.61 -43.01
C LEU A 415 12.05 9.81 -42.24
N ALA A 416 11.15 10.49 -41.53
CA ALA A 416 10.03 9.87 -40.81
C ALA A 416 9.01 9.23 -41.76
N SER A 417 8.62 9.91 -42.85
CA SER A 417 7.65 9.37 -43.81
C SER A 417 8.22 8.20 -44.61
N ILE A 418 9.52 8.24 -44.94
CA ILE A 418 10.23 7.14 -45.62
C ILE A 418 10.34 5.93 -44.70
N ALA A 419 10.79 6.13 -43.44
CA ALA A 419 10.91 5.06 -42.46
C ALA A 419 9.58 4.35 -42.22
N LYS A 420 8.49 5.13 -42.06
CA LYS A 420 7.14 4.61 -41.91
C LYS A 420 6.66 3.85 -43.16
N ARG A 421 6.91 4.37 -44.36
CA ARG A 421 6.51 3.73 -45.64
C ARG A 421 7.17 2.37 -45.82
N HIS A 422 8.40 2.21 -45.36
CA HIS A 422 9.19 0.99 -45.51
C HIS A 422 9.22 0.09 -44.27
N GLY A 423 8.44 0.43 -43.24
CA GLY A 423 8.31 -0.38 -42.02
C GLY A 423 9.59 -0.47 -41.18
N VAL A 424 10.47 0.54 -41.26
CA VAL A 424 11.75 0.59 -40.54
C VAL A 424 11.77 1.74 -39.53
N ASN A 425 12.62 1.64 -38.51
CA ASN A 425 12.75 2.71 -37.51
C ASN A 425 13.55 3.90 -38.09
N ILE A 426 13.11 5.13 -37.84
CA ILE A 426 13.80 6.35 -38.29
C ILE A 426 15.25 6.41 -37.79
N ALA A 427 15.52 5.94 -36.56
CA ALA A 427 16.86 5.91 -36.00
C ALA A 427 17.79 4.95 -36.76
N ASP A 428 17.24 3.85 -37.30
CA ASP A 428 17.98 2.93 -38.13
C ASP A 428 18.27 3.54 -39.51
N VAL A 429 17.31 4.22 -40.13
CA VAL A 429 17.50 4.95 -41.40
C VAL A 429 18.61 5.99 -41.26
N MET A 430 18.63 6.74 -40.16
CA MET A 430 19.68 7.72 -39.86
C MET A 430 21.05 7.06 -39.62
N ARG A 431 21.08 5.89 -38.99
CA ARG A 431 22.30 5.12 -38.74
C ARG A 431 22.88 4.50 -40.01
N TRP A 432 22.06 4.11 -40.97
CA TRP A 432 22.54 3.55 -42.24
C TRP A 432 23.06 4.63 -43.19
N ASN A 433 22.50 5.83 -43.11
CA ASN A 433 22.78 6.94 -44.02
C ASN A 433 23.57 8.05 -43.32
N THR A 434 24.64 7.67 -42.62
CA THR A 434 25.46 8.55 -41.77
C THR A 434 26.05 9.75 -42.52
N VAL A 435 26.29 9.62 -43.82
CA VAL A 435 26.83 10.69 -44.68
C VAL A 435 25.82 11.84 -44.84
N ILE A 436 24.53 11.53 -44.88
CA ILE A 436 23.44 12.51 -45.06
C ILE A 436 23.04 13.15 -43.72
N ASN A 437 23.28 12.44 -42.61
CA ASN A 437 22.95 12.87 -41.25
C ASN A 437 23.73 14.14 -40.79
N LYS A 438 24.91 14.43 -41.37
CA LYS A 438 25.70 15.61 -40.96
C LYS A 438 24.97 16.95 -41.15
N ASN A 439 23.95 17.04 -42.02
CA ASN A 439 23.21 18.27 -42.29
C ASN A 439 21.69 18.20 -41.97
N ALA A 440 21.21 17.10 -41.36
CA ALA A 440 19.82 16.84 -40.91
C ALA A 440 18.66 17.03 -41.91
N ASN A 441 18.88 17.64 -43.09
CA ASN A 441 17.86 17.84 -44.12
C ASN A 441 18.19 17.00 -45.36
N ILE A 442 17.29 16.07 -45.69
CA ILE A 442 17.29 15.35 -46.97
C ILE A 442 16.69 16.23 -48.07
N GLN A 443 17.24 16.14 -49.28
CA GLN A 443 16.76 16.87 -50.46
C GLN A 443 16.17 15.90 -51.49
N PRO A 444 15.19 16.35 -52.31
CA PRO A 444 14.71 15.56 -53.43
C PRO A 444 15.87 15.18 -54.37
N GLY A 445 16.03 13.88 -54.63
CA GLY A 445 17.12 13.31 -55.42
C GLY A 445 18.16 12.52 -54.60
N ASP A 446 18.21 12.73 -53.28
CA ASP A 446 19.13 12.01 -52.38
C ASP A 446 18.86 10.50 -52.39
N ARG A 447 19.92 9.70 -52.25
CA ARG A 447 19.82 8.22 -52.24
C ARG A 447 20.03 7.69 -50.83
N LEU A 448 19.03 7.01 -50.30
CA LEU A 448 19.06 6.38 -48.97
C LEU A 448 19.12 4.86 -49.09
N THR A 449 20.01 4.24 -48.35
CA THR A 449 20.03 2.79 -48.13
C THR A 449 19.08 2.43 -47.00
N LEU A 450 18.12 1.55 -47.28
CA LEU A 450 17.15 1.02 -46.32
C LEU A 450 17.28 -0.50 -46.27
N TYR A 451 17.40 -1.07 -45.07
CA TYR A 451 17.37 -2.52 -44.89
C TYR A 451 15.96 -2.93 -44.47
N VAL A 452 15.22 -3.57 -45.38
CA VAL A 452 13.82 -3.97 -45.18
C VAL A 452 13.70 -5.49 -45.12
N SER A 453 12.75 -6.01 -44.34
CA SER A 453 12.41 -7.43 -44.36
C SER A 453 11.50 -7.77 -45.55
N ASN A 454 11.62 -8.95 -46.15
CA ASN A 454 10.97 -9.36 -47.41
C ASN A 454 9.42 -9.27 -47.48
N GLY A 455 8.73 -8.88 -46.40
CA GLY A 455 7.29 -8.64 -46.38
C GLY A 455 6.84 -7.18 -46.52
N THR A 456 7.78 -6.23 -46.66
CA THR A 456 7.48 -4.78 -46.67
C THR A 456 8.11 -4.04 -47.85
N ARG A 457 8.18 -4.66 -49.04
CA ARG A 457 8.43 -3.94 -50.29
C ARG A 457 7.10 -3.36 -50.80
N PRO A 458 6.91 -2.03 -50.83
CA PRO A 458 5.90 -1.43 -51.68
C PRO A 458 6.48 -1.38 -53.09
N ASP A 459 5.87 -2.14 -53.99
CA ASP A 459 6.07 -2.15 -55.45
C ASP A 459 7.38 -2.76 -55.98
N SER A 460 7.37 -4.09 -56.06
CA SER A 460 7.63 -4.84 -57.30
C SER A 460 6.79 -6.12 -57.27
#